data_AF-A0A7S2LL19-F1
#
_entry.id   AF-A0A7S2LL19-F1
#
_cell.length_a   1.000
_cell.length_b   1.000
_cell.length_c   1.000
_cell.angle_alpha   90.00
_cell.angle_beta   90.00
_cell.angle_gamma   90.00
#
_symmetry.space_group_name_H-M   'P 1'
#
loop_
_entity.id
_entity.type
_entity.pdbx_description
1 polymer ?
#
loop_
_entity_poly.entity_id
_entity_poly.type
_entity_poly.pdbx_seq_one_letter_code
_entity_poly.pdbx_strand_id
1 'polypeptide(L)'
;YIKHADNSLLSDGRRLTTILYLNKEWEPAHGGRLRLFEPTMQSTRSKRDVEPLFNRLLIFWSTEEVPHEVLSSFRDRAAVSIWYICARESLLTEDAFKRVVARCRCIGGQDR
;
A
#
# COMPACT_ATOMS: atom_id res chain seq x y z
N TYR A 1 -6.52 7.09 4.90
CA TYR A 1 -5.82 6.82 3.64
C TYR A 1 -6.90 6.54 2.61
N ILE A 2 -7.29 7.57 1.85
CA ILE A 2 -8.44 7.52 0.93
C ILE A 2 -8.14 6.62 -0.27
N LYS A 3 -9.16 6.24 -1.04
CA LYS A 3 -8.99 5.44 -2.25
C LYS A 3 -7.94 6.02 -3.20
N HIS A 4 -6.95 5.21 -3.56
CA HIS A 4 -5.85 5.55 -4.48
C HIS A 4 -5.26 4.27 -5.09
N ALA A 5 -4.34 4.43 -6.04
CA ALA A 5 -3.41 3.40 -6.46
C ALA A 5 -2.02 3.78 -5.96
N ASP A 6 -1.17 2.80 -5.67
CA ASP A 6 0.17 3.11 -5.18
C ASP A 6 1.00 3.81 -6.26
N ASN A 7 0.85 3.44 -7.53
CA ASN A 7 1.54 3.99 -8.69
C ASN A 7 0.53 4.45 -9.76
N SER A 8 -0.09 5.62 -9.54
CA SER A 8 -1.16 6.18 -10.40
C SER A 8 -0.66 6.90 -11.66
N LEU A 9 0.64 6.86 -11.99
CA LEU A 9 1.20 7.58 -13.14
C LEU A 9 2.30 6.81 -13.88
N LEU A 10 2.49 5.51 -13.56
CA LEU A 10 3.54 4.64 -14.11
C LEU A 10 4.98 5.21 -14.03
N SER A 11 5.19 6.29 -13.26
CA SER A 11 6.39 7.12 -13.36
C SER A 11 7.37 6.94 -12.20
N ASP A 12 7.01 6.16 -11.18
CA ASP A 12 7.91 5.83 -10.06
C ASP A 12 8.48 4.41 -10.11
N GLY A 13 8.02 3.60 -11.07
CA GLY A 13 8.46 2.22 -11.31
C GLY A 13 8.03 1.20 -10.24
N ARG A 14 7.20 1.56 -9.26
CA ARG A 14 6.65 0.59 -8.30
C ARG A 14 5.72 -0.37 -9.02
N ARG A 15 5.99 -1.67 -8.88
CA ARG A 15 5.20 -2.75 -9.49
C ARG A 15 4.46 -3.58 -8.47
N LEU A 16 5.09 -3.93 -7.35
CA LEU A 16 4.46 -4.73 -6.31
C LEU A 16 4.49 -3.98 -4.99
N THR A 17 3.33 -3.90 -4.35
CA THR A 17 3.18 -3.47 -2.97
C THR A 17 3.12 -4.70 -2.09
N THR A 18 4.00 -4.77 -1.10
CA THR A 18 4.05 -5.83 -0.09
C THR A 18 3.84 -5.22 1.28
N ILE A 19 2.86 -5.72 2.02
CA ILE A 19 2.51 -5.22 3.36
C ILE A 19 2.59 -6.39 4.34
N LEU A 20 3.44 -6.27 5.36
CA LEU A 20 3.47 -7.17 6.51
C LEU A 20 2.73 -6.52 7.69
N TYR A 21 1.70 -7.19 8.18
CA TYR A 21 0.92 -6.72 9.32
C TYR A 21 1.46 -7.24 10.66
N LEU A 22 1.50 -6.36 11.67
CA LEU A 22 2.15 -6.62 12.97
C LEU A 22 1.16 -6.57 14.15
N ASN A 23 -0.14 -6.74 13.90
CA ASN A 23 -1.18 -6.48 14.91
C ASN A 23 -1.71 -7.77 15.55
N LYS A 24 -1.21 -8.11 16.74
CA LYS A 24 -1.67 -9.27 17.52
C LYS A 24 -3.08 -9.02 18.07
N GLU A 25 -3.84 -10.10 18.24
CA GLU A 25 -5.18 -10.07 18.85
C GLU A 25 -6.11 -9.05 18.17
N TRP A 26 -6.04 -9.00 16.83
CA TRP A 26 -6.87 -8.10 16.05
C TRP A 26 -8.28 -8.66 15.91
N GLU A 27 -9.27 -7.87 16.30
CA GLU A 27 -10.69 -8.18 16.21
C GLU A 27 -11.40 -7.27 15.19
N PRO A 28 -12.54 -7.70 14.63
CA PRO A 28 -13.33 -6.91 13.70
C PRO A 28 -13.67 -5.49 14.18
N ALA A 29 -13.91 -5.31 15.49
CA ALA A 29 -14.27 -4.03 16.09
C ALA A 29 -13.15 -2.98 16.02
N HIS A 30 -11.88 -3.38 15.89
CA HIS A 30 -10.75 -2.45 15.76
C HIS A 30 -10.70 -1.76 14.39
N GLY A 31 -11.44 -2.23 13.39
CA GLY A 31 -11.44 -1.64 12.04
C GLY A 31 -10.12 -1.85 11.28
N GLY A 32 -9.63 -0.80 10.61
CA GLY A 32 -8.28 -0.75 10.02
C GLY A 32 -8.05 -1.66 8.80
N ARG A 33 -9.12 -2.20 8.21
CA ARG A 33 -9.06 -3.11 7.06
C ARG A 33 -8.54 -2.38 5.82
N LEU A 34 -7.76 -3.09 5.01
CA LEU A 34 -7.44 -2.65 3.65
C LEU A 34 -8.58 -3.10 2.73
N ARG A 35 -9.27 -2.15 2.10
CA ARG A 35 -10.30 -2.43 1.11
C ARG A 35 -9.72 -2.32 -0.29
N LEU A 36 -9.83 -3.40 -1.05
CA LEU A 36 -9.48 -3.49 -2.46
C LEU A 36 -10.74 -3.33 -3.29
N PHE A 37 -10.69 -2.52 -4.34
CA PHE A 37 -11.80 -2.33 -5.28
C PHE A 37 -11.64 -3.20 -6.53
N GLU A 38 -12.72 -3.33 -7.30
CA GLU A 38 -12.62 -3.89 -8.66
C GLU A 38 -11.70 -3.03 -9.56
N PRO A 39 -11.12 -3.59 -10.64
CA PRO A 39 -10.02 -2.99 -11.42
C PRO A 39 -10.34 -1.72 -12.24
N THR A 40 -10.84 -0.66 -11.60
CA THR A 40 -10.89 0.71 -12.14
C THR A 40 -10.88 1.75 -11.01
N MET A 41 -10.21 2.88 -11.21
CA MET A 41 -10.19 3.98 -10.24
C MET A 41 -11.60 4.57 -9.98
N GLN A 42 -12.53 4.43 -10.92
CA GLN A 42 -13.92 4.88 -10.78
C GLN A 42 -14.83 3.86 -10.06
N SER A 43 -14.40 2.60 -9.92
CA SER A 43 -15.24 1.56 -9.30
C SER A 43 -15.52 1.84 -7.83
N THR A 44 -16.79 1.86 -7.42
CA THR A 44 -17.17 1.92 -6.00
C THR A 44 -17.36 0.53 -5.38
N ARG A 45 -17.27 -0.54 -6.19
CA ARG A 45 -17.49 -1.92 -5.74
C ARG A 45 -16.25 -2.46 -5.04
N SER A 46 -16.40 -2.85 -3.78
CA SER A 46 -15.36 -3.59 -3.04
C SER A 46 -15.20 -4.99 -3.64
N LYS A 47 -13.96 -5.34 -3.96
CA LYS A 47 -13.52 -6.69 -4.35
C LYS A 47 -13.20 -7.52 -3.11
N ARG A 48 -12.47 -6.94 -2.14
CA ARG A 48 -12.11 -7.63 -0.89
C ARG A 48 -11.71 -6.66 0.21
N ASP A 49 -12.19 -6.92 1.42
CA ASP A 49 -11.62 -6.31 2.63
C ASP A 49 -10.65 -7.29 3.29
N VAL A 50 -9.43 -6.83 3.61
CA VAL A 50 -8.37 -7.62 4.24
C VAL A 50 -8.07 -7.08 5.63
N GLU A 51 -8.22 -7.94 6.63
CA GLU A 51 -7.90 -7.59 8.02
C GLU A 51 -6.39 -7.55 8.25
N PRO A 52 -5.88 -6.59 9.04
CA PRO A 52 -4.46 -6.39 9.27
C PRO A 52 -3.92 -7.31 10.37
N LEU A 53 -4.15 -8.62 10.25
CA LEU A 53 -3.79 -9.61 11.28
C LEU A 53 -2.26 -9.78 11.41
N PHE A 54 -1.77 -10.03 12.62
CA PHE A 54 -0.36 -10.36 12.87
C PHE A 54 0.16 -11.46 11.94
N ASN A 55 1.38 -11.26 11.43
CA ASN A 55 2.08 -12.20 10.56
C ASN A 55 1.37 -12.49 9.23
N ARG A 56 0.44 -11.63 8.81
CA ARG A 56 -0.13 -11.66 7.46
C ARG A 56 0.72 -10.83 6.52
N LEU A 57 1.28 -11.51 5.51
CA LEU A 57 1.88 -10.87 4.34
C LEU A 57 0.81 -10.70 3.26
N LEU A 58 0.64 -9.48 2.77
CA LEU A 58 -0.24 -9.15 1.66
C LEU A 58 0.59 -8.59 0.51
N ILE A 59 0.38 -9.12 -0.71
CA ILE A 59 1.09 -8.68 -1.92
C ILE A 59 0.05 -8.38 -2.99
N PHE A 60 0.17 -7.22 -3.64
CA PHE A 60 -0.68 -6.84 -4.77
C PHE A 60 0.04 -5.88 -5.74
N TRP A 61 -0.50 -5.73 -6.94
CA TRP A 61 0.04 -4.82 -7.95
C TRP A 61 -0.12 -3.36 -7.51
N SER A 62 0.94 -2.57 -7.65
CA SER A 62 0.91 -1.15 -7.29
C SER A 62 0.13 -0.29 -8.30
N THR A 63 -0.25 -0.85 -9.46
CA THR A 63 -0.90 -0.15 -10.57
C THR A 63 -2.37 0.20 -10.27
N GLU A 64 -2.98 0.99 -11.16
CA GLU A 64 -4.40 1.39 -11.07
C GLU A 64 -5.40 0.23 -11.17
N GLU A 65 -4.94 -0.98 -11.46
CA GLU A 65 -5.74 -2.21 -11.46
C GLU A 65 -6.08 -2.69 -10.05
N VAL A 66 -5.39 -2.18 -9.02
CA VAL A 66 -5.68 -2.46 -7.61
C VAL A 66 -5.89 -1.16 -6.83
N PRO A 67 -6.97 -0.41 -7.11
CA PRO A 67 -7.35 0.71 -6.27
C PRO A 67 -7.66 0.20 -4.87
N HIS A 68 -7.21 0.92 -3.85
CA HIS A 68 -7.41 0.52 -2.47
C HIS A 68 -7.48 1.70 -1.50
N GLU A 69 -8.08 1.46 -0.35
CA GLU A 69 -8.14 2.39 0.78
C GLU A 69 -7.93 1.67 2.10
N VAL A 70 -7.51 2.40 3.13
CA VAL A 70 -7.48 1.89 4.50
C VAL A 70 -8.65 2.48 5.25
N LEU A 71 -9.59 1.62 5.67
CA LEU A 71 -10.73 1.99 6.49
C LEU A 71 -10.26 2.51 7.86
N SER A 72 -11.10 3.29 8.52
CA SER A 72 -10.81 3.84 9.85
C SER A 72 -10.39 2.73 10.83
N SER A 73 -9.33 3.02 11.60
CA SER A 73 -8.82 2.17 12.67
C SER A 73 -9.16 2.80 14.00
N PHE A 74 -9.61 2.00 14.96
CA PHE A 74 -9.96 2.43 16.32
C PHE A 74 -9.01 1.85 17.37
N ARG A 75 -7.89 1.30 16.90
CA ARG A 75 -6.74 0.80 17.67
C ARG A 75 -5.46 1.09 16.88
N ASP A 76 -4.34 1.20 17.58
CA ASP A 76 -3.01 1.32 16.97
C ASP A 76 -2.76 0.20 15.97
N ARG A 77 -2.39 0.59 14.74
CA ARG A 77 -2.22 -0.30 13.60
C ARG A 77 -0.81 -0.17 13.04
N ALA A 78 -0.01 -1.20 13.24
CA ALA A 78 1.33 -1.33 12.71
C ALA A 78 1.38 -2.20 11.45
N ALA A 79 2.12 -1.73 10.45
CA ALA A 79 2.42 -2.46 9.23
C ALA A 79 3.77 -2.01 8.66
N VAL A 80 4.46 -2.91 7.95
CA VAL A 80 5.66 -2.60 7.17
C VAL A 80 5.29 -2.73 5.70
N SER A 81 5.49 -1.65 4.94
CA SER A 81 5.27 -1.64 3.48
C SER A 81 6.61 -1.65 2.75
N ILE A 82 6.73 -2.54 1.77
CA ILE A 82 7.86 -2.67 0.85
C ILE A 82 7.32 -2.56 -0.57
N TRP A 83 7.91 -1.70 -1.39
CA TRP A 83 7.58 -1.62 -2.81
C TRP A 83 8.72 -2.21 -3.64
N TYR A 84 8.41 -3.19 -4.48
CA TYR A 84 9.34 -3.68 -5.48
C TYR A 84 9.25 -2.83 -6.73
N ILE A 85 10.40 -2.39 -7.19
CA ILE A 85 10.56 -1.44 -8.28
C ILE A 85 11.05 -2.17 -9.53
N CYS A 86 10.43 -1.89 -10.68
CA CYS A 86 10.94 -2.31 -11.98
C CYS A 86 12.06 -1.37 -12.41
N ALA A 87 13.30 -1.84 -12.31
CA ALA A 87 14.47 -1.05 -12.71
C ALA A 87 14.36 -0.53 -14.15
N ARG A 88 13.81 -1.33 -15.08
CA ARG A 88 13.63 -0.89 -16.48
C ARG A 88 12.80 0.40 -16.56
N GLU A 89 11.73 0.51 -15.78
CA GLU A 89 10.84 1.68 -15.76
C GLU A 89 11.45 2.85 -14.99
N SER A 90 12.10 2.55 -13.87
CA SER A 90 12.73 3.57 -13.04
C SER A 90 14.02 4.14 -13.62
N LEU A 91 14.62 3.49 -14.61
CA LEU A 91 15.84 3.97 -15.28
C LEU A 91 15.54 4.62 -16.63
N LEU A 92 14.27 4.79 -17.03
CA LEU A 92 13.92 5.42 -18.30
C LEU A 92 14.24 6.92 -18.34
N THR A 93 14.24 7.58 -17.19
CA THR A 93 14.54 9.01 -17.07
C THR A 93 15.43 9.29 -15.87
N GLU A 94 16.25 10.33 -15.95
CA GLU A 94 17.12 10.77 -14.84
C GLU A 94 16.29 11.08 -13.58
N ASP A 95 15.10 11.68 -13.75
CA ASP A 95 14.19 11.96 -12.65
C ASP A 95 13.62 10.69 -12.01
N ALA A 96 13.31 9.66 -12.81
CA ALA A 96 12.87 8.38 -12.30
C ALA A 96 13.97 7.68 -11.49
N PHE A 97 15.22 7.78 -11.94
CA PHE A 97 16.37 7.22 -11.22
C PHE A 97 16.60 7.94 -9.89
N LYS A 98 16.59 9.28 -9.89
CA LYS A 98 16.73 10.08 -8.66
C LYS A 98 15.64 9.78 -7.64
N ARG A 99 14.41 9.48 -8.07
CA ARG A 99 13.30 9.07 -7.18
C ARG A 99 13.57 7.74 -6.45
N VAL A 100 14.21 6.76 -7.11
CA VAL A 100 14.53 5.47 -6.48
C VAL A 100 15.57 5.65 -5.37
N VAL A 101 16.62 6.42 -5.62
CA VAL A 101 17.74 6.60 -4.69
C VAL A 101 17.35 7.47 -3.49
N ALA A 102 16.46 8.45 -3.67
CA ALA A 102 16.10 9.42 -2.63
C ALA A 102 15.03 8.95 -1.62
N ARG A 103 14.28 7.87 -1.91
CA ARG A 103 13.06 7.49 -1.15
C ARG A 103 13.21 6.33 -0.16
N CYS A 104 14.41 5.79 0.06
CA CYS A 104 14.64 4.87 1.17
C CYS A 104 14.66 5.67 2.49
N ARG A 105 13.47 5.94 3.06
CA ARG A 105 13.32 6.59 4.36
C ARG A 105 12.38 5.77 5.24
N CYS A 106 12.88 5.39 6.42
CA CYS A 106 12.06 4.82 7.48
C CYS A 106 11.28 5.96 8.14
N ILE A 107 9.96 5.98 8.02
CA ILE A 107 9.10 6.91 8.75
C ILE A 107 8.60 6.17 9.99
N GLY A 108 9.25 6.43 11.13
CA GLY A 108 8.74 6.06 12.45
C GLY A 108 7.52 6.91 12.79
N GLY A 109 6.53 6.31 13.46
CA GLY A 109 5.26 6.95 13.81
C GLY A 109 5.45 8.29 14.51
N GLN A 110 4.58 9.25 14.18
CA GLN A 110 4.52 10.52 14.91
C GLN A 110 4.09 10.28 16.35
N ASP A 111 4.80 10.97 17.24
CA ASP A 111 4.64 11.00 18.69
C ASP A 111 3.22 11.31 19.15
N ARG A 112 2.84 10.59 20.21
CA ARG A 112 1.86 10.84 21.28
C ARG A 112 0.81 11.94 21.08
#